data_AF-A0A523NUJ2-F1
#
_entry.id   AF-A0A523NUJ2-F1
#
_cell.length_a   1.000
_cell.length_b   1.000
_cell.length_c   1.000
_cell.angle_alpha   90.00
_cell.angle_beta   90.00
_cell.angle_gamma   90.00
#
_symmetry.space_group_name_H-M   'P 1'
#
loop_
_entity.id
_entity.type
_entity.pdbx_description
1 polymer ?
#
loop_
_entity_poly.entity_id
_entity_poly.type
_entity_poly.pdbx_seq_one_letter_code
_entity_poly.pdbx_strand_id
1 'polypeptide(L)'
;MPLRKEQVRNYTLAYLLALEFGDHTTARRMQHVLKKRSDPRWFGEDEDEFGYFFDFDEPWPRGQESALLMLAESMDEGAWCDAFNTVDRDRFSEPTVIGVDYPKLGLSEAFNDPHAGSLRITTYAAAKNALGQATQFQITNLPKANDVQVLRDGRPYRRWNVIGDSTLSINAKIGRHRYEIRTGYRRATGRAADSRSIPKANEGNNDNRLDRQHIRIGFSDLIAVGSQLVSGGSTCPCCVR
;
A
#
# COMPACT_ATOMS: atom_id res chain seq x y z
N MET A 1 13.05 33.21 -3.19
CA MET A 1 11.61 33.50 -3.38
C MET A 1 10.82 32.37 -2.73
N PRO A 2 9.93 32.63 -1.76
CA PRO A 2 9.15 31.58 -1.15
C PRO A 2 8.19 31.00 -2.19
N LEU A 3 8.25 29.68 -2.40
CA LEU A 3 7.25 28.95 -3.16
C LEU A 3 5.85 29.26 -2.63
N ARG A 4 4.92 29.52 -3.54
CA ARG A 4 3.52 29.82 -3.22
C ARG A 4 2.84 28.54 -2.73
N LYS A 5 1.87 28.64 -1.81
CA LYS A 5 1.14 27.48 -1.25
C LYS A 5 0.53 26.60 -2.36
N GLU A 6 0.11 27.21 -3.47
CA GLU A 6 -0.39 26.52 -4.68
C GLU A 6 0.64 25.63 -5.41
N GLN A 7 1.94 25.72 -5.09
CA GLN A 7 3.00 24.97 -5.79
C GLN A 7 3.39 23.66 -5.09
N VAL A 8 2.99 23.46 -3.83
CA VAL A 8 3.40 22.28 -3.02
C VAL A 8 2.99 20.98 -3.69
N ARG A 9 1.74 20.90 -4.16
CA ARG A 9 1.21 19.73 -4.86
C ARG A 9 2.02 19.33 -6.10
N ASN A 10 2.48 20.31 -6.88
CA ASN A 10 3.28 20.05 -8.08
C ASN A 10 4.64 19.45 -7.69
N TYR A 11 5.24 19.91 -6.59
CA TYR A 11 6.48 19.33 -6.07
C TYR A 11 6.27 17.93 -5.53
N THR A 12 5.14 17.67 -4.86
CA THR A 12 4.79 16.33 -4.35
C THR A 12 4.59 15.35 -5.49
N LEU A 13 3.86 15.72 -6.55
CA LEU A 13 3.69 14.88 -7.73
C LEU A 13 5.03 14.64 -8.45
N ALA A 14 5.86 15.67 -8.63
CA ALA A 14 7.18 15.51 -9.21
C ALA A 14 8.09 14.60 -8.35
N TYR A 15 7.95 14.68 -7.03
CA TYR A 15 8.69 13.81 -6.11
C TYR A 15 8.26 12.34 -6.27
N LEU A 16 6.97 12.06 -6.26
CA LEU A 16 6.42 10.72 -6.43
C LEU A 16 6.83 10.10 -7.78
N LEU A 17 6.73 10.85 -8.87
CA LEU A 17 7.16 10.37 -10.19
C LEU A 17 8.67 10.11 -10.23
N ALA A 18 9.48 10.95 -9.58
CA ALA A 18 10.91 10.73 -9.51
C ALA A 18 11.27 9.48 -8.69
N LEU A 19 10.53 9.17 -7.62
CA LEU A 19 10.67 7.90 -6.88
C LEU A 19 10.30 6.71 -7.76
N GLU A 20 9.15 6.79 -8.44
CA GLU A 20 8.63 5.72 -9.31
C GLU A 20 9.61 5.35 -10.43
N PHE A 21 10.24 6.34 -11.07
CA PHE A 21 11.15 6.13 -12.20
C PHE A 21 12.63 6.02 -11.83
N GLY A 22 12.96 5.95 -10.53
CA GLY A 22 14.36 5.86 -10.09
C GLY A 22 15.20 7.11 -10.37
N ASP A 23 14.59 8.28 -10.62
CA ASP A 23 15.31 9.56 -10.71
C ASP A 23 15.66 10.08 -9.31
N HIS A 24 16.68 9.47 -8.71
CA HIS A 24 17.12 9.81 -7.37
C HIS A 24 17.63 11.25 -7.23
N THR A 25 18.04 11.90 -8.34
CA THR A 25 18.52 13.29 -8.30
C THR A 25 17.35 14.25 -8.13
N THR A 26 16.31 14.10 -8.96
CA THR A 26 15.09 14.89 -8.83
C THR A 26 14.39 14.57 -7.52
N ALA A 27 14.29 13.30 -7.14
CA ALA A 27 13.67 12.88 -5.89
C ALA A 27 14.31 13.57 -4.67
N ARG A 28 15.65 13.55 -4.57
CA ARG A 28 16.38 14.23 -3.49
C ARG A 28 16.12 15.74 -3.45
N ARG A 29 16.08 16.39 -4.61
CA ARG A 29 15.83 17.85 -4.71
C ARG A 29 14.41 18.20 -4.28
N MET A 30 13.42 17.44 -4.75
CA MET A 30 12.01 17.67 -4.40
C MET A 30 11.76 17.37 -2.92
N GLN A 31 12.32 16.28 -2.39
CA GLN A 31 12.25 15.95 -0.96
C GLN A 31 12.79 17.10 -0.10
N HIS A 32 13.92 17.71 -0.48
CA HIS A 32 14.49 18.85 0.24
C HIS A 32 13.57 20.08 0.23
N VAL A 33 12.85 20.32 -0.86
CA VAL A 33 11.85 21.39 -0.95
C VAL A 33 10.65 21.08 -0.07
N LEU A 34 10.14 19.85 -0.13
CA LEU A 34 8.94 19.41 0.60
C LEU A 34 9.18 19.40 2.10
N LYS A 35 10.32 18.90 2.59
CA LYS A 35 10.70 18.91 4.02
C LYS A 35 10.72 20.30 4.65
N LYS A 36 10.89 21.38 3.86
CA LYS A 36 10.85 22.76 4.36
C LYS A 36 9.44 23.34 4.44
N ARG A 37 8.45 22.62 3.91
CA ARG A 37 7.07 23.08 3.75
C ARG A 37 6.06 22.16 4.40
N SER A 38 6.40 20.89 4.58
CA SER A 38 5.61 19.96 5.35
C SER A 38 5.96 20.09 6.83
N ASP A 39 4.92 20.06 7.65
CA ASP A 39 4.97 19.97 9.10
C ASP A 39 4.40 18.61 9.51
N PRO A 40 5.23 17.55 9.58
CA PRO A 40 4.79 16.24 10.02
C PRO A 40 4.54 16.26 11.53
N ARG A 41 3.31 15.97 11.95
CA ARG A 41 2.93 15.99 13.36
C ARG A 41 1.91 14.92 13.70
N TRP A 42 1.89 14.58 14.98
CA TRP A 42 0.81 13.80 15.57
C TRP A 42 -0.37 14.72 15.88
N PHE A 43 -1.59 14.22 15.74
CA PHE A 43 -2.84 14.93 16.02
C PHE A 43 -3.91 13.93 16.52
N GLY A 44 -5.11 14.42 16.79
CA GLY A 44 -6.19 13.64 17.41
C GLY A 44 -6.23 13.82 18.94
N GLU A 45 -7.24 13.24 19.59
CA GLU A 45 -7.49 13.40 21.03
C GLU A 45 -6.34 12.84 21.89
N ASP A 46 -5.72 11.74 21.44
CA ASP A 46 -4.66 11.03 22.16
C ASP A 46 -3.26 11.15 21.49
N GLU A 47 -3.10 12.06 20.53
CA GLU A 47 -1.91 12.16 19.65
C GLU A 47 -1.53 10.79 19.04
N ASP A 48 -2.52 10.10 18.49
CA ASP A 48 -2.42 8.75 17.91
C ASP A 48 -2.60 8.73 16.38
N GLU A 49 -2.94 9.87 15.77
CA GLU A 49 -2.99 10.05 14.32
C GLU A 49 -1.76 10.81 13.81
N PHE A 50 -1.25 10.47 12.63
CA PHE A 50 -0.09 11.12 12.02
C PHE A 50 -0.42 11.66 10.63
N GLY A 51 0.10 12.85 10.31
CA GLY A 51 -0.09 13.45 8.99
C GLY A 51 0.87 14.59 8.70
N TYR A 52 0.92 14.98 7.43
CA TYR A 52 1.71 16.11 6.96
C TYR A 52 0.81 17.34 6.82
N PHE A 53 1.21 18.42 7.49
CA PHE A 53 0.53 19.72 7.44
C PHE A 53 1.33 20.70 6.58
N PHE A 54 0.69 21.79 6.16
CA PHE A 54 1.26 22.73 5.17
C PHE A 54 0.91 24.19 5.49
N ASP A 55 1.02 24.56 6.78
CA ASP A 55 0.81 25.93 7.28
C ASP A 55 -0.57 26.52 6.94
N PHE A 56 -1.62 25.71 7.01
CA PHE A 56 -3.01 26.17 6.85
C PHE A 56 -3.70 26.54 8.16
N ASP A 57 -3.02 26.36 9.31
CA ASP A 57 -3.58 26.59 10.66
C ASP A 57 -4.87 25.79 10.92
N GLU A 58 -4.87 24.53 10.47
CA GLU A 58 -6.01 23.63 10.59
C GLU A 58 -5.72 22.54 11.63
N PRO A 59 -6.74 22.06 12.36
CA PRO A 59 -6.58 20.95 13.30
C PRO A 59 -6.31 19.61 12.60
N TRP A 60 -6.74 19.46 11.34
CA TRP A 60 -6.64 18.22 10.56
C TRP A 60 -5.82 18.43 9.28
N PRO A 61 -5.03 17.44 8.82
CA PRO A 61 -4.21 17.60 7.62
C PRO A 61 -5.10 17.59 6.37
N ARG A 62 -4.67 18.30 5.32
CA ARG A 62 -5.35 18.22 4.02
C ARG A 62 -5.15 16.84 3.41
N GLY A 63 -6.22 16.05 3.39
CA GLY A 63 -6.17 14.62 3.09
C GLY A 63 -5.45 14.26 1.78
N GLN A 64 -5.73 14.96 0.68
CA GLN A 64 -5.08 14.65 -0.62
C GLN A 64 -3.56 14.84 -0.56
N GLU A 65 -3.09 15.96 -0.01
CA GLU A 65 -1.66 16.28 -0.01
C GLU A 65 -0.90 15.43 1.02
N SER A 66 -1.47 15.26 2.23
CA SER A 66 -0.90 14.39 3.25
C SER A 66 -0.81 12.94 2.76
N ALA A 67 -1.85 12.45 2.07
CA ALA A 67 -1.85 11.10 1.51
C ALA A 67 -0.77 10.90 0.45
N LEU A 68 -0.53 11.91 -0.41
CA LEU A 68 0.54 11.83 -1.42
C LEU A 68 1.93 11.78 -0.78
N LEU A 69 2.19 12.53 0.30
CA LEU A 69 3.46 12.40 1.03
C LEU A 69 3.57 11.08 1.78
N MET A 70 2.49 10.56 2.35
CA MET A 70 2.50 9.22 2.98
C MET A 70 2.80 8.11 1.96
N LEU A 71 2.28 8.23 0.72
CA LEU A 71 2.63 7.32 -0.37
C LEU A 71 4.13 7.37 -0.66
N ALA A 72 4.74 8.56 -0.67
CA ALA A 72 6.16 8.72 -0.93
C ALA A 72 7.06 8.01 0.09
N GLU A 73 6.62 7.86 1.34
CA GLU A 73 7.36 7.13 2.39
C GLU A 73 7.23 5.60 2.26
N SER A 74 6.19 5.13 1.56
CA SER A 74 5.85 3.70 1.48
C SER A 74 6.15 3.06 0.12
N MET A 75 6.60 3.86 -0.86
CA MET A 75 6.81 3.40 -2.22
C MET A 75 8.27 3.03 -2.48
N ASP A 76 8.46 1.89 -3.14
CA ASP A 76 9.71 1.53 -3.82
C ASP A 76 9.67 2.00 -5.29
N GLU A 77 10.83 1.97 -5.97
CA GLU A 77 10.91 2.19 -7.42
C GLU A 77 10.01 1.20 -8.17
N GLY A 78 9.21 1.68 -9.12
CA GLY A 78 8.26 0.87 -9.89
C GLY A 78 7.00 0.43 -9.12
N ALA A 79 6.88 0.72 -7.82
CA ALA A 79 5.78 0.20 -7.01
C ALA A 79 4.40 0.69 -7.47
N TRP A 80 4.30 1.91 -8.01
CA TRP A 80 3.04 2.42 -8.56
C TRP A 80 2.67 1.62 -9.82
N CYS A 81 3.59 1.47 -10.77
CA CYS A 81 3.35 0.67 -11.97
C CYS A 81 2.94 -0.76 -11.61
N ASP A 82 3.65 -1.38 -10.68
CA ASP A 82 3.39 -2.75 -10.25
C ASP A 82 2.02 -2.89 -9.59
N ALA A 83 1.55 -1.90 -8.81
CA ALA A 83 0.23 -1.94 -8.19
C ALA A 83 -0.91 -2.11 -9.20
N PHE A 84 -0.74 -1.64 -10.45
CA PHE A 84 -1.74 -1.76 -11.52
C PHE A 84 -1.44 -2.87 -12.52
N ASN A 85 -0.19 -3.28 -12.67
CA ASN A 85 0.23 -4.24 -13.69
C ASN A 85 0.52 -5.65 -13.15
N THR A 86 0.79 -5.77 -11.85
CA THR A 86 1.05 -7.07 -11.21
C THR A 86 -0.23 -7.61 -10.60
N VAL A 87 -0.72 -8.73 -11.13
CA VAL A 87 -1.92 -9.41 -10.62
C VAL A 87 -1.51 -10.56 -9.71
N ASP A 88 -1.54 -10.34 -8.39
CA ASP A 88 -1.52 -11.44 -7.42
C ASP A 88 -2.93 -12.06 -7.34
N ARG A 89 -3.14 -13.15 -8.09
CA ARG A 89 -4.41 -13.90 -8.07
C ARG A 89 -4.54 -14.82 -6.87
N ASP A 90 -3.41 -15.26 -6.30
CA ASP A 90 -3.40 -16.23 -5.22
C ASP A 90 -3.86 -15.61 -3.90
N ARG A 91 -3.68 -14.29 -3.71
CA ARG A 91 -4.10 -13.53 -2.52
C ARG A 91 -5.53 -13.79 -2.04
N PHE A 92 -6.45 -14.13 -2.94
CA PHE A 92 -7.85 -14.39 -2.60
C PHE A 92 -8.11 -15.81 -2.06
N SER A 93 -7.16 -16.73 -2.29
CA SER A 93 -7.19 -18.11 -1.79
C SER A 93 -6.29 -18.31 -0.57
N GLU A 94 -5.49 -17.31 -0.22
CA GLU A 94 -4.54 -17.37 0.87
C GLU A 94 -5.21 -17.26 2.24
N PRO A 95 -4.60 -17.86 3.29
CA PRO A 95 -4.99 -17.62 4.66
C PRO A 95 -5.08 -16.12 4.95
N THR A 96 -6.24 -15.68 5.42
CA THR A 96 -6.56 -14.25 5.53
C THR A 96 -7.01 -13.92 6.95
N VAL A 97 -6.46 -12.85 7.50
CA VAL A 97 -6.89 -12.31 8.80
C VAL A 97 -8.10 -11.42 8.60
N ILE A 98 -9.19 -11.69 9.30
CA ILE A 98 -10.42 -10.88 9.25
C ILE A 98 -10.94 -10.57 10.65
N GLY A 99 -11.84 -9.59 10.75
CA GLY A 99 -12.51 -9.25 12.01
C GLY A 99 -11.56 -8.65 13.05
N VAL A 100 -10.51 -7.94 12.61
CA VAL A 100 -9.64 -7.16 13.50
C VAL A 100 -10.48 -6.05 14.15
N ASP A 101 -10.34 -5.91 15.47
CA ASP A 101 -11.05 -4.92 16.30
C ASP A 101 -10.49 -3.50 16.08
N TYR A 102 -10.70 -2.98 14.87
CA TYR A 102 -10.34 -1.62 14.48
C TYR A 102 -11.37 -0.61 15.06
N PRO A 103 -10.94 0.56 15.57
CA PRO A 103 -9.58 1.12 15.52
C PRO A 103 -8.69 0.76 16.72
N LYS A 104 -9.10 -0.15 17.60
CA LYS A 104 -8.37 -0.40 18.86
C LYS A 104 -7.12 -1.28 18.66
N LEU A 105 -7.20 -2.27 17.77
CA LEU A 105 -6.14 -3.20 17.42
C LEU A 105 -5.65 -2.90 16.00
N GLY A 106 -4.35 -2.65 15.86
CA GLY A 106 -3.68 -2.52 14.56
C GLY A 106 -2.88 -3.77 14.20
N LEU A 107 -2.69 -4.00 12.90
CA LEU A 107 -1.76 -4.99 12.37
C LEU A 107 -0.58 -4.26 11.73
N SER A 108 0.64 -4.52 12.18
CA SER A 108 1.86 -4.05 11.49
C SER A 108 2.39 -5.10 10.52
N GLU A 109 1.88 -6.33 10.59
CA GLU A 109 2.20 -7.41 9.67
C GLU A 109 1.01 -8.38 9.59
N ALA A 110 0.67 -8.81 8.37
CA ALA A 110 -0.24 -9.91 8.06
C ALA A 110 0.25 -10.57 6.76
N PHE A 111 1.25 -11.44 6.87
CA PHE A 111 2.02 -11.92 5.73
C PHE A 111 2.00 -13.45 5.65
N ASN A 112 1.53 -13.97 4.52
CA ASN A 112 1.68 -15.39 4.19
C ASN A 112 3.10 -15.64 3.71
N ASP A 113 3.79 -16.59 4.35
CA ASP A 113 5.04 -17.18 3.88
C ASP A 113 4.74 -18.58 3.33
N PRO A 114 4.56 -18.72 2.00
CA PRO A 114 4.29 -20.01 1.38
C PRO A 114 5.48 -20.98 1.45
N HIS A 115 6.71 -20.48 1.67
CA HIS A 115 7.91 -21.31 1.81
C HIS A 115 8.07 -21.88 3.22
N ALA A 116 7.58 -21.20 4.24
CA ALA A 116 7.44 -21.75 5.59
C ALA A 116 6.11 -22.50 5.79
N GLY A 117 5.09 -22.21 4.97
CA GLY A 117 3.73 -22.69 5.19
C GLY A 117 3.08 -22.05 6.40
N SER A 118 3.37 -20.76 6.63
CA SER A 118 2.94 -20.04 7.82
C SER A 118 2.40 -18.65 7.49
N LEU A 119 1.36 -18.23 8.21
CA LEU A 119 0.89 -16.85 8.25
C LEU A 119 1.50 -16.16 9.47
N ARG A 120 2.21 -15.05 9.26
CA ARG A 120 2.78 -14.21 10.32
C ARG A 120 1.90 -13.00 10.54
N ILE A 121 1.54 -12.74 11.79
CA ILE A 121 0.72 -11.58 12.17
C ILE A 121 1.44 -10.85 13.28
N THR A 122 1.67 -9.55 13.12
CA THR A 122 2.16 -8.69 14.21
C THR A 122 1.11 -7.66 14.53
N THR A 123 0.69 -7.64 15.79
CA THR A 123 -0.36 -6.75 16.32
C THR A 123 0.27 -5.60 17.09
N TYR A 124 -0.47 -4.50 17.27
CA TYR A 124 -0.15 -3.42 18.19
C TYR A 124 -1.44 -2.75 18.70
N ALA A 125 -1.35 -2.03 19.83
CA ALA A 125 -2.44 -1.19 20.30
C ALA A 125 -2.49 0.08 19.45
N ALA A 126 -3.53 0.23 18.64
CA ALA A 126 -3.75 1.43 17.83
C ALA A 126 -4.40 2.54 18.67
N ALA A 127 -5.28 2.20 19.60
CA ALA A 127 -5.78 3.11 20.64
C ALA A 127 -5.06 2.85 21.97
N LYS A 128 -4.40 3.86 22.54
CA LYS A 128 -3.62 3.74 23.79
C LYS A 128 -4.49 3.28 24.97
N ASN A 129 -5.71 3.82 25.08
CA ASN A 129 -6.68 3.48 26.13
C ASN A 129 -7.23 2.04 26.06
N ALA A 130 -7.03 1.34 24.94
CA ALA A 130 -7.50 -0.02 24.73
C ALA A 130 -6.45 -1.09 25.10
N LEU A 131 -5.22 -0.68 25.44
CA LEU A 131 -4.12 -1.57 25.76
C LEU A 131 -4.51 -2.59 26.86
N GLY A 132 -4.26 -3.87 26.59
CA GLY A 132 -4.52 -4.98 27.50
C GLY A 132 -5.97 -5.50 27.51
N GLN A 133 -6.92 -4.80 26.88
CA GLN A 133 -8.30 -5.26 26.75
C GLN A 133 -8.36 -6.57 25.95
N ALA A 134 -9.34 -7.43 26.26
CA ALA A 134 -9.58 -8.65 25.51
C ALA A 134 -10.16 -8.32 24.13
N THR A 135 -9.72 -9.05 23.12
CA THR A 135 -10.22 -8.91 21.75
C THR A 135 -10.16 -10.25 21.03
N GLN A 136 -10.69 -10.32 19.81
CA GLN A 136 -10.71 -11.52 18.99
C GLN A 136 -10.56 -11.15 17.53
N PHE A 137 -9.89 -12.00 16.75
CA PHE A 137 -9.87 -11.92 15.29
C PHE A 137 -9.90 -13.33 14.71
N GLN A 138 -10.20 -13.46 13.42
CA GLN A 138 -10.33 -14.75 12.75
C GLN A 138 -9.29 -14.90 11.65
N ILE A 139 -9.00 -16.15 11.31
CA ILE A 139 -8.20 -16.52 10.15
C ILE A 139 -9.05 -17.46 9.28
N THR A 140 -9.33 -17.05 8.06
CA THR A 140 -10.10 -17.80 7.06
C THR A 140 -9.18 -18.39 5.98
N ASN A 141 -9.75 -19.16 5.04
CA ASN A 141 -9.05 -19.77 3.92
C ASN A 141 -7.89 -20.70 4.34
N LEU A 142 -8.02 -21.33 5.51
CA LEU A 142 -7.06 -22.32 5.97
C LEU A 142 -7.23 -23.61 5.17
N PRO A 143 -6.14 -24.25 4.71
CA PRO A 143 -6.23 -25.56 4.04
C PRO A 143 -6.90 -26.62 4.91
N LYS A 144 -6.56 -26.65 6.21
CA LYS A 144 -7.16 -27.53 7.23
C LYS A 144 -7.08 -26.85 8.59
N ALA A 145 -8.20 -26.34 9.10
CA ALA A 145 -8.20 -25.58 10.36
C ALA A 145 -7.78 -26.43 11.58
N ASN A 146 -8.06 -27.74 11.56
CA ASN A 146 -7.77 -28.65 12.67
C ASN A 146 -6.28 -29.01 12.81
N ASP A 147 -5.48 -28.85 11.75
CA ASP A 147 -4.05 -29.22 11.74
C ASP A 147 -3.14 -28.02 12.07
N VAL A 148 -3.73 -26.86 12.40
CA VAL A 148 -3.00 -25.61 12.63
C VAL A 148 -2.28 -25.62 13.98
N GLN A 149 -1.05 -25.09 13.98
CA GLN A 149 -0.33 -24.71 15.20
C GLN A 149 -0.21 -23.20 15.29
N VAL A 150 -0.57 -22.64 16.45
CA VAL A 150 -0.44 -21.21 16.73
C VAL A 150 0.66 -21.00 17.76
N LEU A 151 1.64 -20.17 17.42
CA LEU A 151 2.59 -19.61 18.36
C LEU A 151 2.27 -18.14 18.60
N ARG A 152 2.48 -17.68 19.83
CA ARG A 152 2.48 -16.26 20.18
C ARG A 152 3.79 -15.94 20.89
N ASP A 153 4.51 -14.96 20.38
CA ASP A 153 5.80 -14.51 20.90
C ASP A 153 6.79 -15.69 21.04
N GLY A 154 6.80 -16.57 20.04
CA GLY A 154 7.65 -17.76 19.96
C GLY A 154 7.21 -18.95 20.84
N ARG A 155 6.09 -18.86 21.56
CA ARG A 155 5.61 -19.92 22.46
C ARG A 155 4.29 -20.51 21.98
N PRO A 156 4.01 -21.80 22.21
CA PRO A 156 2.72 -22.39 21.88
C PRO A 156 1.56 -21.60 22.51
N TYR A 157 0.59 -21.23 21.69
CA TYR A 157 -0.58 -20.46 22.10
C TYR A 157 -1.83 -21.33 21.94
N ARG A 158 -2.66 -21.38 22.98
CA ARG A 158 -3.83 -22.28 23.04
C ARG A 158 -5.18 -21.57 23.15
N ARG A 159 -5.21 -20.23 23.20
CA ARG A 159 -6.47 -19.46 23.29
C ARG A 159 -7.01 -19.17 21.90
N TRP A 160 -7.28 -20.23 21.16
CA TRP A 160 -7.89 -20.18 19.84
C TRP A 160 -8.78 -21.42 19.69
N ASN A 161 -9.73 -21.35 18.77
CA ASN A 161 -10.64 -22.46 18.50
C ASN A 161 -11.01 -22.48 17.01
N VAL A 162 -11.20 -23.67 16.47
CA VAL A 162 -11.75 -23.85 15.13
C VAL A 162 -13.23 -23.48 15.18
N ILE A 163 -13.67 -22.67 14.22
CA ILE A 163 -15.08 -22.23 14.09
C ILE A 163 -15.71 -22.66 12.76
N GLY A 164 -14.92 -23.26 11.85
CA GLY A 164 -15.36 -23.90 10.62
C GLY A 164 -14.20 -24.65 9.97
N ASP A 165 -14.48 -25.43 8.92
CA ASP A 165 -13.49 -26.33 8.30
C ASP A 165 -12.21 -25.64 7.81
N SER A 166 -12.33 -24.38 7.40
CA SER A 166 -11.24 -23.52 6.91
C SER A 166 -11.03 -22.26 7.75
N THR A 167 -11.62 -22.19 8.95
CA THR A 167 -11.62 -20.97 9.77
C THR A 167 -11.34 -21.24 11.24
N LEU A 168 -10.42 -20.46 11.81
CA LEU A 168 -10.19 -20.43 13.25
C LEU A 168 -10.38 -19.02 13.81
N SER A 169 -10.65 -18.96 15.11
CA SER A 169 -10.73 -17.73 15.89
C SER A 169 -9.59 -17.67 16.90
N ILE A 170 -8.92 -16.53 17.00
CA ILE A 170 -7.85 -16.27 17.98
C ILE A 170 -8.36 -15.27 19.01
N ASN A 171 -8.44 -15.70 20.27
CA ASN A 171 -8.65 -14.79 21.37
C ASN A 171 -7.32 -14.13 21.73
N ALA A 172 -7.29 -12.81 21.79
CA ALA A 172 -6.09 -12.02 22.00
C ALA A 172 -6.29 -10.98 23.10
N LYS A 173 -5.21 -10.26 23.41
CA LYS A 173 -5.27 -8.99 24.12
C LYS A 173 -4.72 -7.91 23.21
N ILE A 174 -5.29 -6.72 23.29
CA ILE A 174 -4.81 -5.56 22.56
C ILE A 174 -3.42 -5.19 23.07
N GLY A 175 -2.45 -5.10 22.16
CA GLY A 175 -1.05 -4.89 22.50
C GLY A 175 -0.14 -5.43 21.42
N ARG A 176 1.17 -5.35 21.66
CA ARG A 176 2.18 -5.86 20.73
C ARG A 176 2.40 -7.35 20.94
N HIS A 177 1.94 -8.15 19.99
CA HIS A 177 2.17 -9.60 19.94
C HIS A 177 2.50 -10.04 18.52
N ARG A 178 3.42 -11.01 18.42
CA ARG A 178 3.72 -11.71 17.15
C ARG A 178 3.09 -13.09 17.18
N TYR A 179 2.19 -13.34 16.24
CA TYR A 179 1.61 -14.65 16.00
C TYR A 179 2.26 -15.30 14.79
N GLU A 180 2.59 -16.58 14.91
CA GLU A 180 2.97 -17.45 13.81
C GLU A 180 1.95 -18.58 13.74
N ILE A 181 1.21 -18.61 12.65
CA ILE A 181 0.16 -19.60 12.40
C ILE A 181 0.68 -20.54 11.34
N ARG A 182 1.06 -21.75 11.74
CA ARG A 182 1.53 -22.79 10.81
C ARG A 182 0.30 -23.41 10.17
N THR A 183 -0.03 -22.93 8.98
CA THR A 183 -1.24 -23.31 8.23
C THR A 183 -1.00 -24.49 7.30
N GLY A 184 0.26 -24.76 6.96
CA GLY A 184 0.62 -25.72 5.91
C GLY A 184 0.29 -25.23 4.50
N TYR A 185 -0.22 -24.00 4.34
CA TYR A 185 -0.55 -23.43 3.04
C TYR A 185 0.69 -23.28 2.17
N ARG A 186 0.64 -23.78 0.94
CA ARG A 186 1.68 -23.63 -0.07
C ARG A 186 1.02 -23.05 -1.31
N ARG A 187 1.63 -22.02 -1.92
CA ARG A 187 1.21 -21.57 -3.25
C ARG A 187 1.42 -22.72 -4.23
N ALA A 188 0.42 -22.98 -5.07
CA ALA A 188 0.54 -24.01 -6.08
C ALA A 188 1.63 -23.60 -7.09
N THR A 189 2.78 -24.28 -7.05
CA THR A 189 3.81 -24.15 -8.09
C THR A 189 3.28 -24.81 -9.35
N GLY A 190 2.54 -24.08 -10.21
CA GLY A 190 2.04 -24.70 -11.44
C GLY A 190 0.93 -24.00 -12.21
N ARG A 191 0.34 -22.90 -11.72
CA ARG A 191 -0.30 -21.99 -12.67
C ARG A 191 0.81 -21.14 -13.25
N ALA A 192 1.28 -21.54 -14.45
CA ALA A 192 1.99 -20.63 -15.34
C ALA A 192 1.32 -19.26 -15.20
N ALA A 193 2.10 -18.21 -14.98
CA ALA A 193 1.62 -16.87 -15.18
C ALA A 193 0.89 -16.90 -16.53
N ASP A 194 -0.43 -16.93 -16.48
CA ASP A 194 -1.28 -16.82 -17.64
C ASP A 194 -1.14 -15.36 -18.01
N SER A 195 0.01 -15.07 -18.62
CA SER A 195 0.23 -13.91 -19.42
C SER A 195 -0.89 -13.99 -20.42
N ARG A 196 -1.98 -13.29 -20.12
CA ARG A 196 -2.74 -12.68 -21.20
C ARG A 196 -1.70 -11.84 -21.92
N SER A 197 -1.12 -12.45 -22.94
CA SER A 197 -0.43 -11.76 -23.99
C SER A 197 -1.39 -10.65 -24.37
N ILE A 198 -0.96 -9.42 -24.11
CA ILE A 198 -1.49 -8.28 -24.84
C ILE A 198 -1.45 -8.74 -26.30
N PRO A 199 -2.59 -8.77 -27.02
CA PRO A 199 -2.60 -9.28 -28.38
C PRO A 199 -1.49 -8.55 -29.14
N LYS A 200 -0.52 -9.30 -29.65
CA LYS A 200 0.48 -8.76 -30.55
C LYS A 200 -0.29 -8.02 -31.63
N ALA A 201 -0.13 -6.70 -31.68
CA ALA A 201 -0.59 -5.92 -32.82
C ALA A 201 -0.03 -6.60 -34.07
N ASN A 202 -0.92 -6.91 -35.01
CA ASN A 202 -0.58 -7.52 -36.29
C ASN A 202 0.71 -6.91 -36.82
N GLU A 203 1.70 -7.76 -37.14
CA GLU A 203 2.86 -7.41 -37.95
C GLU A 203 2.37 -7.07 -39.36
N GLY A 204 1.80 -5.88 -39.51
CA GLY A 204 1.71 -5.16 -40.76
C GLY A 204 3.05 -4.49 -40.98
N ASN A 205 3.85 -5.13 -41.83
CA ASN A 205 5.07 -4.64 -42.47
C ASN A 205 5.18 -3.11 -42.46
N ASN A 206 6.02 -2.55 -41.59
CA ASN A 206 6.56 -1.21 -41.72
C ASN A 206 7.94 -1.19 -41.06
N ASP A 207 8.96 -1.16 -41.90
CA ASP A 207 10.31 -0.74 -41.54
C ASP A 207 10.26 0.58 -40.77
N ASN A 208 10.46 0.53 -39.46
CA ASN A 208 10.95 1.68 -38.71
C ASN A 208 11.71 1.19 -37.48
N ARG A 209 13.03 1.13 -37.68
CA ARG A 209 14.05 0.88 -36.66
C ARG A 209 14.01 2.03 -35.66
N LEU A 210 13.28 1.88 -34.56
CA LEU A 210 13.32 2.84 -33.45
C LEU A 210 14.53 2.55 -32.57
N ASP A 211 15.57 3.32 -32.87
CA ASP A 211 16.73 3.57 -32.05
C ASP A 211 16.29 3.95 -30.63
N ARG A 212 16.93 3.36 -29.62
CA ARG A 212 16.59 3.53 -28.20
C ARG A 212 17.15 4.88 -27.73
N GLN A 213 16.54 5.97 -28.16
CA GLN A 213 16.90 7.31 -27.73
C GLN A 213 16.39 7.54 -26.30
N HIS A 214 17.31 7.79 -25.38
CA HIS A 214 17.04 8.28 -24.04
C HIS A 214 16.20 9.56 -24.13
N ILE A 215 14.92 9.50 -23.77
CA ILE A 215 14.04 10.66 -23.72
C ILE A 215 14.51 11.55 -22.56
N ARG A 216 15.18 12.67 -22.89
CA ARG A 216 15.42 13.76 -21.96
C ARG A 216 14.18 14.66 -21.98
N ILE A 217 13.28 14.46 -21.02
CA ILE A 217 12.10 15.32 -20.87
C ILE A 217 12.55 16.65 -20.25
N GLY A 218 12.33 17.75 -20.96
CA GLY A 218 12.67 19.09 -20.50
C GLY A 218 11.60 19.64 -19.55
N PHE A 219 12.00 20.55 -18.67
CA PHE A 219 11.10 21.21 -17.69
C PHE A 219 9.90 21.93 -18.37
N SER A 220 10.04 22.34 -19.62
CA SER A 220 8.98 22.94 -20.45
C SER A 220 7.85 21.96 -20.79
N ASP A 221 8.15 20.67 -20.93
CA ASP A 221 7.17 19.65 -21.37
C ASP A 221 6.21 19.29 -20.22
N LEU A 222 6.68 19.38 -18.97
CA LEU A 222 5.87 19.14 -17.77
C LEU A 222 4.80 20.23 -17.55
N ILE A 223 5.05 21.47 -17.99
CA ILE A 223 4.10 22.59 -17.85
C ILE A 223 2.95 22.48 -18.87
N ALA A 224 3.20 21.91 -20.05
CA ALA A 224 2.19 21.70 -21.08
C ALA A 224 1.12 20.69 -20.63
N VAL A 225 1.52 19.61 -19.94
CA VAL A 225 0.58 18.59 -19.41
C VAL A 225 -0.24 19.14 -18.24
N GLY A 226 0.39 19.92 -17.34
CA GLY A 226 -0.30 20.54 -16.20
C GLY A 226 -1.41 21.52 -16.59
N SER A 227 -1.32 22.12 -17.78
CA SER A 227 -2.30 23.10 -18.26
C SER A 227 -3.59 22.45 -18.81
N GLN A 228 -3.55 21.16 -19.16
CA GLN A 228 -4.74 20.42 -19.65
C GLN A 228 -5.64 19.89 -18.52
N LEU A 229 -5.16 19.85 -17.28
CA LEU A 229 -5.94 19.38 -16.13
C LEU A 229 -6.82 20.46 -15.49
N VAL A 230 -6.69 21.73 -15.90
CA VAL A 230 -7.38 22.88 -15.27
C VAL A 230 -8.54 23.43 -16.13
N SER A 231 -8.65 23.10 -17.41
CA SER A 231 -9.80 23.51 -18.23
C SER A 231 -10.86 22.40 -18.28
N GLY A 232 -11.90 22.52 -17.44
CA GLY A 232 -13.14 21.78 -17.63
C GLY A 232 -13.78 22.16 -18.98
N GLY A 233 -13.88 21.19 -19.89
CA GLY A 233 -14.52 21.35 -21.19
C GLY A 233 -14.36 20.12 -22.09
N SER A 234 -15.36 19.22 -22.03
CA SER A 234 -15.90 18.31 -23.07
C SER A 234 -15.00 17.92 -24.27
N THR A 235 -14.83 16.65 -24.66
CA THR A 235 -15.88 15.67 -25.00
C THR A 235 -15.33 14.23 -24.93
N CYS A 236 -15.95 13.35 -24.13
CA CYS A 236 -15.63 11.93 -24.10
C CYS A 236 -16.51 11.17 -25.12
N PRO A 237 -15.97 10.33 -26.03
CA PRO A 237 -16.73 9.70 -27.12
C PRO A 237 -17.69 8.57 -26.69
N CYS A 238 -17.80 8.26 -25.40
CA CYS A 238 -18.53 7.08 -24.90
C CYS A 238 -19.95 7.36 -24.39
N CYS A 239 -20.46 8.60 -24.45
CA CYS A 239 -21.77 8.97 -23.90
C CYS A 239 -22.88 9.20 -24.95
N VAL A 240 -22.79 8.56 -26.12
CA VAL A 240 -23.92 8.48 -27.07
C VAL A 240 -24.43 7.04 -27.13
N ARG A 241 -25.35 6.70 -26.24
CA ARG A 241 -26.46 5.76 -26.45
C ARG A 241 -27.40 5.77 -25.25
#